data_AF-A0A0C2FUK7-F1
#
_entry.id   AF-A0A0C2FUK7-F1
#
_cell.length_a   1.000
_cell.length_b   1.000
_cell.length_c   1.000
_cell.angle_alpha   90.00
_cell.angle_beta   90.00
_cell.angle_gamma   90.00
#
_symmetry.space_group_name_H-M   'P 1'
#
loop_
_entity.id
_entity.type
_entity.pdbx_description
1 polymer ?
#
loop_
_entity_poly.entity_id
_entity_poly.type
_entity_poly.pdbx_seq_one_letter_code
_entity_poly.pdbx_strand_id
1 'polypeptide(L)'
;VKRTGGRVLITIGDQDIDLSPAFQIFLITRDASVEFTPDVCSRVTFVNFTVTSSSLASQCLNQVLRSERPDVDKKRNDLLKLQGEFAVRLRQLEKALLAALNESKGKILDDNSVIGTLEKLKNEASEIAKKSAETDKVMAEVEAVSGQYQRLAAACSQIYHTLQQLNEVHFLYQYSLDFLLDIFT
;
A
#
# COMPACT_ATOMS: atom_id res chain seq x y z
N VAL A 1 17.49 -1.03 29.23
CA VAL A 1 18.71 -1.23 28.41
C VAL A 1 19.91 -0.75 29.21
N LYS A 2 20.94 -1.59 29.35
CA LYS A 2 22.19 -1.25 30.05
C LYS A 2 23.29 -0.99 29.03
N ARG A 3 24.20 -0.06 29.29
CA ARG A 3 25.39 0.15 28.47
C ARG A 3 26.64 -0.05 29.33
N THR A 4 27.47 -1.03 28.99
CA THR A 4 28.67 -1.39 29.76
C THR A 4 29.81 -1.71 28.81
N GLY A 5 30.92 -0.97 28.92
CA GLY A 5 32.13 -1.24 28.12
C GLY A 5 31.90 -1.23 26.60
N GLY A 6 31.02 -0.36 26.09
CA GLY A 6 30.66 -0.28 24.67
C GLY A 6 29.61 -1.30 24.20
N ARG A 7 29.24 -2.27 25.04
CA ARG A 7 28.16 -3.23 24.77
C ARG A 7 26.82 -2.65 25.20
N VAL A 8 25.79 -2.92 24.41
CA VAL A 8 24.39 -2.62 24.73
C VAL A 8 23.75 -3.94 25.17
N LEU A 9 23.26 -3.99 26.40
CA LEU A 9 22.73 -5.21 27.02
C LEU A 9 21.24 -5.04 27.35
N ILE A 10 20.48 -6.12 27.22
CA ILE A 10 19.10 -6.23 27.69
C ILE A 10 19.00 -7.39 28.68
N THR A 11 18.29 -7.16 29.79
CA THR A 11 18.04 -8.18 30.81
C THR A 11 16.72 -8.86 30.51
N ILE A 12 16.73 -10.18 30.33
CA ILE A 12 15.53 -11.00 30.11
C ILE A 12 15.55 -12.12 31.14
N GLY A 13 14.58 -12.10 32.07
CA GLY A 13 14.64 -12.94 33.27
C GLY A 13 15.92 -12.63 34.05
N ASP A 14 16.73 -13.66 34.28
CA ASP A 14 17.99 -13.56 35.05
C ASP A 14 19.24 -13.40 34.16
N GLN A 15 19.08 -13.30 32.84
CA GLN A 15 20.20 -13.23 31.90
C GLN A 15 20.36 -11.84 31.27
N ASP A 16 21.62 -11.39 31.19
CA ASP A 16 22.03 -10.22 30.44
C ASP A 16 22.53 -10.65 29.04
N ILE A 17 21.83 -10.18 28.00
CA ILE A 17 22.03 -10.56 26.60
C ILE A 17 22.47 -9.33 25.79
N ASP A 18 23.41 -9.49 24.85
CA ASP A 18 23.78 -8.42 23.92
C ASP A 18 22.63 -8.06 22.97
N LEU A 19 22.27 -6.79 22.96
CA LEU A 19 21.21 -6.25 22.11
C LEU A 19 21.81 -5.67 20.82
N SER A 20 21.49 -6.30 19.69
CA SER A 20 21.83 -5.77 18.37
C SER A 20 21.04 -4.48 18.08
N PRO A 21 21.69 -3.43 17.56
CA PRO A 21 20.99 -2.22 17.11
C PRO A 21 19.99 -2.45 15.97
N ALA A 22 20.14 -3.55 15.22
CA ALA A 22 19.23 -3.92 14.13
C ALA A 22 18.08 -4.84 14.57
N PHE A 23 18.00 -5.19 15.86
CA PHE A 23 16.95 -6.05 16.37
C PHE A 23 15.57 -5.41 16.22
N GLN A 24 14.61 -6.18 15.74
CA GLN A 24 13.21 -5.79 15.62
C GLN A 24 12.32 -6.94 16.10
N ILE A 25 11.18 -6.60 16.70
CA ILE A 25 10.20 -7.57 17.19
C ILE A 25 8.82 -7.22 16.66
N PHE A 26 8.09 -8.24 16.21
CA PHE A 26 6.69 -8.14 15.83
C PHE A 26 5.91 -9.16 16.65
N LEU A 27 4.88 -8.69 17.35
CA LEU A 27 3.97 -9.53 18.13
C LEU A 27 2.65 -9.61 17.36
N ILE A 28 2.18 -10.82 17.06
CA ILE A 28 1.02 -11.04 16.20
C ILE A 28 -0.02 -11.83 16.98
N THR A 29 -1.27 -11.36 16.96
CA THR A 29 -2.45 -12.10 17.41
C THR A 29 -3.47 -12.16 16.27
N ARG A 30 -4.25 -13.24 16.21
CA ARG A 30 -5.40 -13.37 15.30
C ARG A 30 -6.72 -12.99 15.96
N ASP A 31 -6.74 -12.99 17.29
CA ASP A 31 -7.94 -12.66 18.05
C ASP A 31 -8.05 -11.13 18.15
N ALA A 32 -9.05 -10.58 17.47
CA ALA A 32 -9.34 -9.15 17.45
C ALA A 32 -10.04 -8.67 18.73
N SER A 33 -10.51 -9.59 19.59
CA SER A 33 -11.22 -9.28 20.84
C SER A 33 -10.31 -9.20 22.06
N VAL A 34 -9.00 -9.43 21.91
CA VAL A 34 -8.05 -9.36 23.03
C VAL A 34 -7.94 -7.94 23.57
N GLU A 35 -8.34 -7.77 24.83
CA GLU A 35 -8.06 -6.56 25.60
C GLU A 35 -6.66 -6.64 26.22
N PHE A 36 -5.74 -5.84 25.68
CA PHE A 36 -4.40 -5.72 26.24
C PHE A 36 -4.41 -4.78 27.45
N THR A 37 -3.61 -5.12 28.47
CA THR A 37 -3.48 -4.27 29.66
C THR A 37 -2.86 -2.92 29.29
N PRO A 38 -3.17 -1.83 30.02
CA PRO A 38 -2.59 -0.51 29.76
C PRO A 38 -1.05 -0.50 29.74
N ASP A 39 -0.42 -1.40 30.52
CA ASP A 39 1.03 -1.55 30.54
C ASP A 39 1.58 -1.98 29.18
N VAL A 40 1.00 -3.02 28.58
CA VAL A 40 1.36 -3.47 27.23
C VAL A 40 1.06 -2.36 26.23
N CYS A 41 -0.12 -1.76 26.30
CA CYS A 41 -0.56 -0.72 25.37
C CYS A 41 0.36 0.51 25.34
N SER A 42 0.99 0.84 26.47
CA SER A 42 1.92 1.97 26.57
C SER A 42 3.30 1.70 25.97
N ARG A 43 3.67 0.41 25.79
CA ARG A 43 5.02 -0.03 25.38
C ARG A 43 5.10 -0.53 23.94
N VAL A 44 3.95 -0.75 23.29
CA VAL A 44 3.88 -1.28 21.93
C VAL A 44 3.15 -0.31 21.01
N THR A 45 3.45 -0.40 19.71
CA THR A 45 2.66 0.25 18.67
C THR A 45 1.66 -0.73 18.11
N PHE A 46 0.37 -0.47 18.29
CA PHE A 46 -0.69 -1.30 17.70
C PHE A 46 -0.84 -1.00 16.22
N VAL A 47 -0.94 -2.08 15.44
CA VAL A 47 -1.36 -2.04 14.04
C VAL A 47 -2.57 -2.96 13.92
N ASN A 48 -3.74 -2.37 13.65
CA ASN A 48 -4.99 -3.12 13.53
C ASN A 48 -5.26 -3.46 12.06
N PHE A 49 -5.31 -4.75 11.75
CA PHE A 49 -5.62 -5.28 10.42
C PHE A 49 -7.09 -5.71 10.28
N THR A 50 -7.99 -5.20 11.12
CA THR A 50 -9.43 -5.47 10.99
C THR A 50 -9.94 -5.06 9.62
N VAL A 51 -10.76 -5.92 9.03
CA VAL A 51 -11.45 -5.65 7.77
C VAL A 51 -12.50 -4.57 8.03
N THR A 52 -12.33 -3.40 7.41
CA THR A 52 -13.34 -2.34 7.47
C THR A 52 -14.42 -2.57 6.41
N SER A 53 -15.63 -2.04 6.60
CA SER A 53 -16.69 -2.17 5.59
C SER A 53 -16.29 -1.57 4.23
N SER A 54 -15.42 -0.55 4.24
CA SER A 54 -14.85 0.04 3.02
C SER A 54 -13.82 -0.87 2.35
N SER A 55 -12.90 -1.48 3.10
CA SER A 55 -11.91 -2.40 2.51
C SER A 55 -12.58 -3.65 1.95
N LEU A 56 -13.63 -4.13 2.62
CA LEU A 56 -14.44 -5.23 2.17
C LEU A 56 -15.23 -4.91 0.90
N ALA A 57 -15.89 -3.74 0.85
CA ALA A 57 -16.58 -3.31 -0.36
C ALA A 57 -15.61 -3.19 -1.55
N SER A 58 -14.41 -2.66 -1.34
CA SER A 58 -13.37 -2.63 -2.39
C SER A 58 -12.95 -4.02 -2.85
N GLN A 59 -12.82 -4.99 -1.94
CA GLN A 59 -12.51 -6.38 -2.29
C GLN A 59 -13.64 -7.03 -3.09
N CYS A 60 -14.89 -6.88 -2.64
CA CYS A 60 -16.05 -7.38 -3.38
C CYS A 60 -16.15 -6.74 -4.77
N LEU A 61 -15.89 -5.43 -4.89
CA LEU A 61 -15.88 -4.73 -6.18
C LEU A 61 -14.86 -5.35 -7.14
N ASN A 62 -13.64 -5.58 -6.66
CA ASN A 62 -12.58 -6.19 -7.46
C ASN A 62 -12.99 -7.58 -7.96
N GLN A 63 -13.59 -8.40 -7.08
CA GLN A 63 -14.02 -9.74 -7.43
C GLN A 63 -15.19 -9.73 -8.43
N VAL A 64 -16.19 -8.88 -8.20
CA VAL A 64 -17.32 -8.69 -9.12
C VAL A 64 -16.83 -8.24 -10.49
N LEU A 65 -15.93 -7.25 -10.56
CA LEU A 65 -15.35 -6.80 -11.83
C LEU A 65 -14.56 -7.90 -12.52
N ARG A 66 -13.82 -8.70 -11.77
CA ARG A 66 -13.06 -9.82 -12.33
C ARG A 66 -13.97 -10.89 -12.94
N SER A 67 -15.15 -11.12 -12.36
CA SER A 67 -16.14 -12.08 -12.87
C SER A 67 -16.96 -11.51 -14.05
N GLU A 68 -17.56 -10.34 -13.87
CA GLU A 68 -18.48 -9.72 -14.84
C GLU A 68 -17.76 -9.03 -16.01
N ARG A 69 -16.63 -8.37 -15.74
CA ARG A 69 -15.89 -7.52 -16.68
C ARG A 69 -14.37 -7.72 -16.58
N PRO A 70 -13.87 -8.94 -16.86
CA PRO A 70 -12.43 -9.25 -16.77
C PRO A 70 -11.58 -8.36 -17.69
N ASP A 71 -12.16 -7.85 -18.78
CA ASP A 71 -11.54 -6.86 -19.67
C ASP A 71 -11.23 -5.54 -18.94
N VAL A 72 -12.19 -5.06 -18.15
CA VAL A 72 -12.08 -3.80 -17.39
C VAL A 72 -11.11 -3.98 -16.23
N ASP A 73 -11.21 -5.08 -15.47
CA ASP A 73 -10.29 -5.34 -14.35
C ASP A 73 -8.83 -5.48 -14.83
N LYS A 74 -8.60 -6.22 -15.92
CA LYS A 74 -7.25 -6.32 -16.52
C LYS A 74 -6.73 -4.95 -16.95
N LYS A 75 -7.54 -4.18 -17.69
CA LYS A 75 -7.16 -2.83 -18.14
C LYS A 75 -6.85 -1.92 -16.94
N ARG A 76 -7.64 -1.99 -15.87
CA ARG A 76 -7.41 -1.24 -14.63
C ARG A 76 -6.07 -1.58 -14.00
N ASN A 77 -5.77 -2.88 -13.85
CA ASN A 77 -4.52 -3.35 -13.26
C ASN A 77 -3.30 -2.94 -14.11
N ASP A 78 -3.40 -3.04 -15.43
CA ASP A 78 -2.35 -2.60 -16.36
C ASP A 78 -2.09 -1.09 -16.26
N LEU A 79 -3.15 -0.27 -16.18
CA LEU A 79 -3.04 1.18 -16.03
C LEU A 79 -2.46 1.59 -14.68
N LEU A 80 -2.87 0.95 -13.57
CA LEU A 80 -2.30 1.21 -12.25
C LEU A 80 -0.81 0.88 -12.19
N LYS A 81 -0.41 -0.24 -12.81
CA LYS A 81 1.00 -0.61 -12.92
C LYS A 81 1.78 0.43 -13.71
N LEU A 82 1.26 0.85 -14.87
CA LEU A 82 1.90 1.86 -15.72
C LEU A 82 2.03 3.22 -15.01
N GLN A 83 1.00 3.64 -14.27
CA GLN A 83 1.02 4.86 -13.47
C GLN A 83 2.12 4.79 -12.39
N GLY A 84 2.27 3.64 -11.73
CA GLY A 84 3.35 3.39 -10.77
C GLY A 84 4.74 3.47 -11.42
N GLU A 85 4.91 2.89 -12.61
CA GLU A 85 6.16 2.96 -13.38
C GLU A 85 6.50 4.41 -13.77
N PHE A 86 5.52 5.21 -14.20
CA PHE A 86 5.72 6.63 -14.49
C PHE A 86 6.10 7.42 -13.25
N ALA A 87 5.44 7.21 -12.11
CA ALA A 87 5.76 7.90 -10.86
C ALA A 87 7.20 7.61 -10.40
N VAL A 88 7.62 6.35 -10.49
CA VAL A 88 9.01 5.95 -10.16
C VAL A 88 10.00 6.59 -11.13
N ARG A 89 9.73 6.54 -12.44
CA ARG A 89 10.63 7.08 -13.46
C ARG A 89 10.73 8.61 -13.37
N LEU A 90 9.64 9.32 -13.12
CA LEU A 90 9.63 10.76 -12.93
C LEU A 90 10.51 11.14 -11.73
N ARG A 91 10.35 10.46 -10.59
CA ARG A 91 11.18 10.67 -9.40
C ARG A 91 12.68 10.40 -9.65
N GLN A 92 13.00 9.40 -10.47
CA GLN A 92 14.38 9.13 -10.88
C GLN A 92 14.96 10.26 -11.73
N LEU A 93 14.19 10.78 -12.69
CA LEU A 93 14.61 11.90 -13.54
C LEU A 93 14.79 13.19 -12.74
N GLU A 94 13.88 13.48 -11.80
CA GLU A 94 14.00 14.63 -10.89
C GLU A 94 15.27 14.53 -10.03
N LYS A 95 15.55 13.35 -9.49
CA LYS A 95 16.78 13.10 -8.71
C LYS A 95 18.03 13.25 -9.58
N ALA A 96 18.00 12.76 -10.81
CA ALA A 96 19.11 12.90 -11.76
C ALA A 96 19.35 14.38 -12.13
N LEU A 97 18.27 15.14 -12.33
CA LEU A 97 18.34 16.58 -12.60
C LEU A 97 18.99 17.34 -11.43
N LEU A 98 18.55 17.07 -10.20
CA LEU A 98 19.12 17.66 -8.99
C LEU A 98 20.59 17.26 -8.79
N ALA A 99 20.95 16.01 -9.09
CA ALA A 99 22.33 15.54 -9.03
C ALA A 99 23.21 16.30 -10.04
N ALA A 100 22.76 16.44 -11.28
CA ALA A 100 23.48 17.18 -12.33
C ALA A 100 23.68 18.67 -11.95
N LEU A 101 22.69 19.31 -11.33
CA LEU A 101 22.79 20.69 -10.83
C LEU A 101 23.78 20.83 -9.66
N ASN A 102 23.85 19.83 -8.78
CA ASN A 102 24.77 19.86 -7.63
C ASN A 102 26.21 19.50 -8.01
N GLU A 103 26.39 18.62 -8.99
CA GLU A 103 27.72 18.17 -9.43
C GLU A 103 28.41 19.19 -10.33
N SER A 104 27.66 20.12 -10.94
CA SER A 104 28.24 21.23 -11.68
C SER A 104 29.02 22.17 -10.74
N LYS A 105 30.33 21.97 -10.65
CA LYS A 105 31.27 22.86 -9.95
C LYS A 105 31.67 23.99 -10.90
N GLY A 106 31.19 25.21 -10.66
CA GLY A 106 31.51 26.40 -11.47
C GLY A 106 30.28 27.09 -12.05
N LYS A 107 30.45 27.92 -13.08
CA LYS A 107 29.32 28.53 -13.79
C LYS A 107 28.69 27.49 -14.72
N ILE A 108 27.45 27.10 -14.42
CA ILE A 108 26.64 26.19 -15.27
C ILE A 108 26.57 26.65 -16.74
N LEU A 109 26.64 27.96 -16.97
CA LEU A 109 26.59 28.55 -18.31
C LEU A 109 27.86 28.30 -19.15
N ASP A 110 28.96 27.89 -18.53
CA ASP A 110 30.24 27.68 -19.23
C ASP A 110 30.40 26.22 -19.70
N ASP A 111 29.57 25.29 -19.22
CA ASP A 111 29.63 23.87 -19.58
C ASP A 111 28.43 23.45 -20.44
N ASN A 112 28.62 23.51 -21.76
CA ASN A 112 27.64 23.09 -22.76
C ASN A 112 27.20 21.62 -22.60
N SER A 113 28.01 20.76 -21.97
CA SER A 113 27.65 19.36 -21.74
C SER A 113 26.61 19.20 -20.62
N VAL A 114 26.72 20.03 -19.57
CA VAL A 114 25.77 20.08 -18.46
C VAL A 114 24.43 20.63 -18.95
N ILE A 115 24.44 21.72 -19.72
CA ILE A 115 23.22 22.32 -20.29
C ILE A 115 22.45 21.31 -21.15
N GLY A 116 23.14 20.60 -22.06
CA GLY A 116 22.51 19.59 -22.91
C GLY A 116 21.95 18.41 -22.11
N THR A 117 22.58 18.04 -21.00
CA THR A 117 22.09 16.97 -20.11
C THR A 117 20.85 17.42 -19.34
N LEU A 118 20.85 18.65 -18.81
CA LEU A 118 19.69 19.25 -18.12
C LEU A 118 18.49 19.38 -19.06
N GLU A 119 18.72 19.80 -20.31
CA GLU A 119 17.67 19.93 -21.31
C GLU A 119 17.05 18.56 -21.66
N LYS A 120 17.88 17.53 -21.87
CA LYS A 120 17.41 16.15 -22.10
C LYS A 120 16.57 15.63 -20.93
N LEU A 121 17.07 15.75 -19.70
CA LEU A 121 16.38 15.28 -18.50
C LEU A 121 15.03 16.01 -18.31
N LYS A 122 15.01 17.33 -18.54
CA LYS A 122 13.79 18.13 -18.48
C LYS A 122 12.77 17.71 -19.52
N ASN A 123 13.21 17.45 -20.76
CA ASN A 123 12.33 17.02 -21.84
C ASN A 123 11.76 15.63 -21.57
N GLU A 124 12.58 14.67 -21.16
CA GLU A 124 12.11 13.32 -20.77
C GLU A 124 11.10 13.40 -19.61
N ALA A 125 11.38 14.20 -18.57
CA ALA A 125 10.46 14.38 -17.45
C ALA A 125 9.13 15.00 -17.91
N SER A 126 9.16 15.99 -18.80
CA SER A 126 7.96 16.61 -19.37
C SER A 126 7.13 15.62 -20.20
N GLU A 127 7.79 14.78 -21.00
CA GLU A 127 7.11 13.74 -21.79
C GLU A 127 6.42 12.70 -20.90
N ILE A 128 7.09 12.23 -19.84
CA ILE A 128 6.52 11.27 -18.91
C ILE A 128 5.36 11.89 -18.13
N ALA A 129 5.48 13.15 -17.70
CA ALA A 129 4.39 13.85 -17.04
C ALA A 129 3.15 13.97 -17.94
N LYS A 130 3.33 14.24 -19.24
CA LYS A 130 2.23 14.27 -20.22
C LYS A 130 1.58 12.89 -20.37
N LYS A 131 2.37 11.82 -20.55
CA LYS A 131 1.86 10.45 -20.68
C LYS A 131 1.14 9.98 -19.41
N SER A 132 1.64 10.36 -18.24
CA SER A 132 0.97 10.09 -16.96
C SER A 132 -0.40 10.77 -16.91
N ALA A 133 -0.49 12.05 -17.28
CA ALA A 133 -1.75 12.79 -17.30
C ALA A 133 -2.76 12.23 -18.32
N GLU A 134 -2.30 11.69 -19.45
CA GLU A 134 -3.15 10.97 -20.41
C GLU A 134 -3.66 9.65 -19.82
N THR A 135 -2.79 8.91 -19.14
CA THR A 135 -3.12 7.65 -18.46
C THR A 135 -4.17 7.88 -17.36
N ASP A 136 -4.05 8.98 -16.60
CA ASP A 136 -5.01 9.36 -15.56
C ASP A 136 -6.43 9.58 -16.13
N LYS A 137 -6.55 10.10 -17.36
CA LYS A 137 -7.86 10.26 -18.03
C LYS A 137 -8.47 8.91 -18.36
N VAL A 138 -7.69 8.00 -18.94
CA VAL A 138 -8.15 6.64 -19.26
C VAL A 138 -8.52 5.88 -17.98
N MET A 139 -7.75 6.09 -16.91
CA MET A 139 -8.03 5.52 -15.60
C MET A 139 -9.36 6.03 -15.03
N ALA A 140 -9.68 7.33 -15.18
CA ALA A 140 -10.96 7.88 -14.77
C ALA A 140 -12.15 7.27 -15.54
N GLU A 141 -12.00 6.98 -16.83
CA GLU A 141 -13.03 6.27 -17.61
C GLU A 141 -13.25 4.84 -17.10
N VAL A 142 -12.16 4.13 -16.80
CA VAL A 142 -12.20 2.78 -16.23
C VAL A 142 -12.82 2.78 -14.84
N GLU A 143 -12.53 3.80 -14.03
CA GLU A 143 -13.11 3.99 -12.70
C GLU A 143 -14.62 4.29 -12.80
N ALA A 144 -15.06 5.04 -13.82
CA ALA A 144 -16.48 5.31 -14.05
C ALA A 144 -17.27 4.04 -14.41
N VAL A 145 -16.68 3.15 -15.21
CA VAL A 145 -17.27 1.82 -15.50
C VAL A 145 -17.28 0.95 -14.23
N SER A 146 -16.19 0.97 -13.47
CA SER A 146 -16.07 0.24 -12.20
C SER A 146 -17.11 0.71 -11.18
N GLY A 147 -17.36 2.02 -11.11
CA GLY A 147 -18.33 2.65 -10.21
C GLY A 147 -19.78 2.20 -10.43
N GLN A 148 -20.11 1.62 -11.58
CA GLN A 148 -21.44 1.03 -11.82
C GLN A 148 -21.71 -0.17 -10.89
N TYR A 149 -20.65 -0.88 -10.50
CA TYR A 149 -20.70 -2.04 -9.61
C TYR A 149 -20.56 -1.67 -8.12
N GLN A 150 -20.34 -0.39 -7.80
CA GLN A 150 -20.15 0.09 -6.42
C GLN A 150 -21.32 -0.27 -5.50
N ARG A 151 -22.56 -0.18 -6.01
CA ARG A 151 -23.77 -0.51 -5.24
C ARG A 151 -23.84 -2.01 -4.92
N LEU A 152 -23.50 -2.85 -5.89
CA LEU A 152 -23.44 -4.30 -5.71
C LEU A 152 -22.36 -4.65 -4.67
N ALA A 153 -21.17 -4.07 -4.80
CA ALA A 153 -20.07 -4.26 -3.86
C ALA A 153 -20.43 -3.84 -2.42
N ALA A 154 -21.15 -2.72 -2.26
CA ALA A 154 -21.65 -2.28 -0.96
C ALA A 154 -22.68 -3.26 -0.36
N ALA A 155 -23.59 -3.78 -1.18
CA ALA A 155 -24.54 -4.81 -0.76
C ALA A 155 -23.83 -6.10 -0.32
N CYS A 156 -22.80 -6.53 -1.06
CA CYS A 156 -21.98 -7.70 -0.70
C CYS A 156 -21.27 -7.50 0.66
N SER A 157 -20.74 -6.30 0.90
CA SER A 157 -20.12 -5.94 2.19
C SER A 157 -21.14 -6.03 3.35
N GLN A 158 -22.38 -5.57 3.14
CA GLN A 158 -23.45 -5.70 4.13
C GLN A 158 -23.83 -7.16 4.40
N ILE A 159 -23.99 -7.98 3.36
CA ILE A 159 -24.28 -9.41 3.48
C ILE A 159 -23.20 -10.11 4.31
N TYR A 160 -21.93 -9.83 4.04
CA TYR A 160 -20.83 -10.39 4.82
C TYR A 160 -20.91 -10.01 6.30
N HIS A 161 -21.20 -8.75 6.62
CA HIS A 161 -21.32 -8.32 8.02
C HIS A 161 -22.47 -9.07 8.71
N THR A 162 -23.60 -9.27 8.01
CA THR A 162 -24.69 -10.11 8.52
C THR A 162 -24.22 -11.54 8.75
N LEU A 163 -23.48 -12.14 7.81
CA LEU A 163 -22.91 -13.49 7.99
C LEU A 163 -21.95 -13.59 9.18
N GLN A 164 -21.15 -12.55 9.46
CA GLN A 164 -20.31 -12.50 10.65
C GLN A 164 -21.13 -12.47 11.94
N GLN A 165 -22.22 -11.69 11.96
CA GLN A 165 -23.12 -11.58 13.11
C GLN A 165 -23.91 -12.87 13.38
N LEU A 166 -24.07 -13.77 12.41
CA LEU A 166 -24.72 -15.06 12.64
C LEU A 166 -24.00 -15.91 13.71
N ASN A 167 -22.70 -15.69 13.95
CA ASN A 167 -21.97 -16.35 15.02
C ASN A 167 -22.56 -16.06 16.42
N GLU A 168 -23.14 -14.87 16.60
CA GLU A 168 -23.79 -14.46 17.85
C GLU A 168 -25.06 -15.27 18.13
N VAL A 169 -25.73 -15.76 17.07
CA VAL A 169 -26.91 -16.64 17.19
C VAL A 169 -26.48 -18.06 17.53
N HIS A 170 -25.46 -18.58 16.84
CA HIS A 170 -24.91 -19.90 17.11
C HIS A 170 -23.44 -19.98 16.71
N PHE A 171 -22.61 -20.51 17.62
CA PHE A 171 -21.15 -20.55 17.44
C PHE A 171 -20.67 -21.32 16.19
N LEU A 172 -21.47 -22.28 15.69
CA LEU A 172 -21.16 -23.00 14.44
C LEU A 172 -21.32 -22.16 13.17
N TYR A 173 -22.03 -21.03 13.23
CA TYR A 173 -22.23 -20.17 12.06
C TYR A 173 -21.04 -19.21 11.92
N GLN A 174 -19.96 -19.74 11.35
CA GLN A 174 -18.77 -18.97 11.00
C GLN A 174 -18.53 -19.07 9.50
N TYR A 175 -18.40 -17.93 8.85
CA TYR A 175 -18.18 -17.83 7.42
C TYR A 175 -16.91 -17.05 7.15
N SER A 176 -16.06 -17.55 6.24
CA SER A 176 -14.91 -16.80 5.75
C SER A 176 -15.34 -15.79 4.69
N LEU A 177 -14.48 -14.82 4.38
CA LEU A 177 -14.69 -13.96 3.23
C LEU A 177 -14.68 -14.78 1.93
N ASP A 178 -13.79 -15.76 1.82
CA ASP A 178 -13.69 -16.65 0.66
C ASP A 178 -15.02 -17.37 0.39
N PHE A 179 -15.74 -17.82 1.43
CA PHE A 179 -17.07 -18.43 1.28
C PHE A 179 -18.06 -17.51 0.56
N LEU A 180 -18.07 -16.21 0.87
CA LEU A 180 -18.92 -15.24 0.18
C LEU A 180 -18.44 -15.00 -1.26
N LEU A 181 -17.13 -14.92 -1.46
CA LEU A 181 -16.54 -14.65 -2.76
C LEU A 181 -16.73 -15.81 -3.75
N ASP A 182 -16.75 -17.06 -3.25
CA ASP A 182 -17.01 -18.27 -4.04
C ASP A 182 -18.42 -18.29 -4.66
N ILE A 183 -19.37 -17.50 -4.13
CA ILE A 183 -20.73 -17.37 -4.71
C ILE A 183 -20.68 -16.67 -6.09
N PHE A 184 -19.64 -15.87 -6.37
CA PHE A 184 -19.49 -15.11 -7.61
C PHE A 184 -18.71 -15.85 -8.72
N THR A 185 -18.26 -17.07 -8.45
CA THR A 185 -17.46 -17.93 -9.35
C THR A 185 -18.18 -19.24 -9.64
#